data_AF-A0A0F3IJM9-F1
#
_entry.id   AF-A0A0F3IJM9-F1
#
_cell.length_a   1.000
_cell.length_b   1.000
_cell.length_c   1.000
_cell.angle_alpha   90.00
_cell.angle_beta   90.00
_cell.angle_gamma   90.00
#
_symmetry.space_group_name_H-M   'P 1'
#
loop_
_entity.id
_entity.type
_entity.pdbx_description
1 polymer ?
#
loop_
_entity_poly.entity_id
_entity_poly.type
_entity_poly.pdbx_seq_one_letter_code
_entity_poly.pdbx_strand_id
1 'polypeptide(L)'
;MDYPFDLPKIRIPYAAVYRLSLPTPSQEVEIMHGIGFNVRIVPGAVEVEHTVPVVQFGEGIVGTTIALQRIELPPATYAIVEIEVDPITHSAEPGTTTAALRVAEVACVMELLYRGIANQKEFEGFVSSDSMYATSWEGPLELVALPHRPVEEIAGEIAQALAILEALKNEKRSRFRLAARWFRRGCEAVNPVDKLLFWWTVLEVFPAQETTDVPRSVVNFLHANVYPDVVPTQLKSAIGIGRIFGTRSRIVHDGLAFVSDLDFEFKAQLRQLRAIAATCLRLLCGLPAGDDLDLYVRLVDK
;
A
#
# COMPACT_ATOMS: atom_id res chain seq x y z
N MET A 1 17.49 0.76 -40.60
CA MET A 1 18.82 1.36 -40.37
C MET A 1 19.10 1.04 -38.92
N ASP A 2 19.62 -0.15 -38.67
CA ASP A 2 19.79 -0.70 -37.32
C ASP A 2 21.09 -0.15 -36.75
N TYR A 3 21.02 0.65 -35.70
CA TYR A 3 22.21 1.12 -34.99
C TYR A 3 22.69 -0.02 -34.07
N PRO A 4 23.89 -0.60 -34.30
CA PRO A 4 24.38 -1.77 -33.55
C PRO A 4 25.04 -1.38 -32.21
N PHE A 5 24.69 -0.23 -31.64
CA PHE A 5 25.25 0.21 -30.36
C PHE A 5 24.23 -0.04 -29.26
N ASP A 6 24.45 -1.11 -28.49
CA ASP A 6 23.84 -1.31 -27.18
C ASP A 6 24.38 -0.20 -26.26
N LEU A 7 23.72 0.96 -26.25
CA LEU A 7 24.00 1.98 -25.25
C LEU A 7 23.78 1.36 -23.87
N PRO A 8 24.67 1.59 -22.88
CA PRO A 8 24.45 1.10 -21.54
C PRO A 8 23.09 1.61 -21.06
N LYS A 9 22.20 0.69 -20.69
CA LYS A 9 20.88 1.03 -20.15
C LYS A 9 21.10 1.79 -18.86
N ILE A 10 20.98 3.12 -18.92
CA ILE A 10 21.03 3.98 -17.75
C ILE A 10 19.79 3.63 -16.92
N ARG A 11 20.01 3.06 -15.74
CA ARG A 11 18.94 2.78 -14.78
C ARG A 11 18.93 3.89 -13.74
N ILE A 12 17.76 4.47 -13.51
CA ILE A 12 17.57 5.51 -12.51
C ILE A 12 16.86 4.87 -11.31
N PRO A 13 17.40 5.01 -10.09
CA PRO A 13 16.74 4.48 -8.91
C PRO A 13 15.49 5.31 -8.59
N TYR A 14 14.39 4.60 -8.33
CA TYR A 14 13.15 5.09 -7.80
C TYR A 14 12.97 4.50 -6.41
N ALA A 15 12.72 5.33 -5.41
CA ALA A 15 12.61 4.89 -4.04
C ALA A 15 11.29 5.34 -3.42
N ALA A 16 10.77 4.53 -2.49
CA ALA A 16 9.77 4.95 -1.53
C ALA A 16 10.26 4.66 -0.12
N VAL A 17 10.01 5.60 0.80
CA VAL A 17 10.41 5.51 2.20
C VAL A 17 9.17 5.55 3.08
N TYR A 18 9.00 4.51 3.88
CA TYR A 18 7.91 4.40 4.86
C TYR A 18 8.48 4.39 6.26
N ARG A 19 7.95 5.26 7.14
CA ARG A 19 8.22 5.17 8.57
C ARG A 19 7.48 3.96 9.14
N LEU A 20 8.21 3.11 9.84
CA LEU A 20 7.67 1.90 10.45
C LEU A 20 7.36 2.07 11.93
N SER A 21 6.23 1.50 12.36
CA SER A 21 5.88 1.39 13.79
C SER A 21 6.59 0.21 14.46
N LEU A 22 7.91 0.14 14.31
CA LEU A 22 8.77 -0.92 14.86
C LEU A 22 9.88 -0.34 15.75
N PRO A 23 10.39 -1.11 16.73
CA PRO A 23 11.64 -0.78 17.41
C PRO A 23 12.78 -0.60 16.40
N THR A 24 13.69 0.32 16.68
CA THR A 24 14.86 0.56 15.83
C THR A 24 15.80 -0.64 15.87
N PRO A 25 16.07 -1.31 14.73
CA PRO A 25 17.02 -2.41 14.71
C PRO A 25 18.44 -1.90 14.96
N SER A 26 19.35 -2.79 15.38
CA SER A 26 20.75 -2.41 15.63
C SER A 26 21.54 -2.16 14.33
N GLN A 27 21.06 -2.71 13.22
CA GLN A 27 21.68 -2.64 11.89
C GLN A 27 20.59 -2.71 10.82
N GLU A 28 20.99 -2.46 9.56
CA GLU A 28 20.13 -2.66 8.40
C GLU A 28 19.72 -4.13 8.26
N VAL A 29 18.44 -4.37 7.94
CA VAL A 29 17.87 -5.70 7.71
C VAL A 29 17.34 -5.76 6.28
N GLU A 30 18.00 -6.54 5.43
CA GLU A 30 17.53 -6.81 4.08
C GLU A 30 16.28 -7.72 4.13
N ILE A 31 15.19 -7.30 3.48
CA ILE A 31 13.97 -8.10 3.34
C ILE A 31 14.03 -8.90 2.03
N MET A 32 14.35 -8.23 0.93
CA MET A 32 14.33 -8.85 -0.40
C MET A 32 15.25 -8.10 -1.35
N HIS A 33 16.15 -8.84 -1.98
CA HIS A 33 17.02 -8.35 -3.04
C HIS A 33 16.75 -9.08 -4.36
N GLY A 34 16.64 -8.33 -5.45
CA GLY A 34 16.42 -8.82 -6.80
C GLY A 34 17.01 -7.89 -7.85
N ILE A 35 16.98 -8.31 -9.12
CA ILE A 35 17.54 -7.54 -10.22
C ILE A 35 16.76 -6.23 -10.37
N GLY A 36 17.36 -5.12 -9.96
CA GLY A 36 16.74 -3.79 -9.99
C GLY A 36 15.61 -3.59 -8.97
N PHE A 37 15.61 -4.35 -7.88
CA PHE A 37 14.61 -4.26 -6.83
C PHE A 37 15.22 -4.59 -5.47
N ASN A 38 15.08 -3.70 -4.50
CA ASN A 38 15.59 -3.91 -3.15
C ASN A 38 14.57 -3.43 -2.12
N VAL A 39 14.38 -4.21 -1.06
CA VAL A 39 13.54 -3.86 0.09
C VAL A 39 14.34 -4.11 1.35
N ARG A 40 14.44 -3.10 2.20
CA ARG A 40 15.22 -3.15 3.44
C ARG A 40 14.58 -2.34 4.55
N ILE A 41 14.85 -2.74 5.78
CA ILE A 41 14.54 -1.97 6.99
C ILE A 41 15.83 -1.32 7.47
N VAL A 42 15.84 0.00 7.59
CA VAL A 42 17.00 0.77 8.05
C VAL A 42 16.70 1.43 9.40
N PRO A 43 17.67 1.41 10.34
CA PRO A 43 17.57 2.17 11.57
C PRO A 43 18.06 3.60 11.41
N GLY A 44 17.56 4.50 12.27
CA GLY A 44 18.09 5.84 12.41
C GLY A 44 17.47 6.82 11.42
N ALA A 45 18.18 7.91 11.15
CA ALA A 45 17.72 8.98 10.27
C ALA A 45 17.94 8.59 8.80
N VAL A 46 17.06 9.06 7.91
CA VAL A 46 17.13 8.81 6.47
C VAL A 46 17.13 10.14 5.71
N GLU A 47 18.12 10.36 4.86
CA GLU A 47 18.12 11.42 3.86
C GLU A 47 17.72 10.89 2.49
N VAL A 48 17.02 11.71 1.73
CA VAL A 48 16.68 11.42 0.35
C VAL A 48 17.05 12.62 -0.51
N GLU A 49 17.96 12.42 -1.45
CA GLU A 49 18.27 13.41 -2.49
C GLU A 49 17.51 13.06 -3.76
N HIS A 50 16.72 14.00 -4.26
CA HIS A 50 15.87 13.81 -5.42
C HIS A 50 15.91 15.00 -6.36
N THR A 51 15.64 14.75 -7.64
CA THR A 51 15.57 15.81 -8.65
C THR A 51 14.19 16.44 -8.68
N VAL A 52 14.12 17.77 -8.64
CA VAL A 52 12.88 18.54 -8.83
C VAL A 52 12.97 19.46 -10.03
N PRO A 53 11.91 19.54 -10.85
CA PRO A 53 11.84 20.53 -11.91
C PRO A 53 11.65 21.92 -11.30
N VAL A 54 12.58 22.82 -11.55
CA VAL A 54 12.50 24.23 -11.16
C VAL A 54 12.15 25.05 -12.39
N VAL A 55 10.94 25.59 -12.40
CA VAL A 55 10.48 26.52 -13.42
C VAL A 55 11.08 27.89 -13.12
N GLN A 56 11.89 28.40 -14.04
CA GLN A 56 12.45 29.74 -13.97
C GLN A 56 11.61 30.66 -14.84
N PHE A 57 11.08 31.72 -14.22
CA PHE A 57 10.37 32.80 -14.92
C PHE A 57 11.32 33.99 -15.06
N GLY A 58 11.69 34.32 -16.31
CA GLY A 58 12.45 35.53 -16.65
C GLY A 58 11.68 36.40 -17.66
N GLU A 59 12.14 37.63 -17.90
CA GLU A 59 11.56 38.52 -18.93
C GLU A 59 11.60 37.84 -20.30
N GLY A 60 10.46 37.27 -20.73
CA GLY A 60 10.28 36.66 -22.05
C GLY A 60 10.74 35.20 -22.19
N ILE A 61 11.25 34.53 -21.15
CA ILE A 61 11.68 33.13 -21.22
C ILE A 61 11.10 32.34 -20.04
N VAL A 62 10.36 31.27 -20.36
CA VAL A 62 10.02 30.21 -19.41
C VAL A 62 11.01 29.06 -19.62
N GLY A 63 11.93 28.89 -18.69
CA GLY A 63 12.90 27.79 -18.69
C GLY A 63 12.53 26.75 -17.63
N THR A 64 12.80 25.47 -17.88
CA THR A 64 12.78 24.43 -16.84
C THR A 64 14.20 23.95 -16.60
N THR A 65 14.65 24.06 -15.37
CA THR A 65 15.94 23.52 -14.90
C THR A 65 15.68 22.36 -13.95
N ILE A 66 16.67 21.48 -13.77
CA ILE A 66 16.61 20.42 -12.75
C ILE A 66 17.44 20.90 -11.56
N ALA A 67 16.84 20.93 -10.37
CA ALA A 67 17.56 21.12 -9.13
C ALA A 67 17.58 19.83 -8.32
N LEU A 68 18.63 19.66 -7.51
CA LEU A 68 18.68 18.62 -6.49
C LEU A 68 18.04 19.19 -5.22
N GLN A 69 17.03 18.51 -4.71
CA GLN A 69 16.41 18.77 -3.43
C GLN A 69 16.77 17.64 -2.47
N ARG A 70 17.05 18.02 -1.23
CA ARG A 70 17.37 17.12 -0.13
C ARG A 70 16.22 17.12 0.87
N ILE A 71 15.76 15.93 1.26
CA ILE A 71 14.77 15.69 2.31
C ILE A 71 15.46 14.94 3.44
N GLU A 72 15.28 15.40 4.67
CA GLU A 72 15.83 14.80 5.88
C GLU A 72 14.69 14.23 6.74
N LEU A 73 14.79 12.95 7.12
CA LEU A 73 13.82 12.25 7.96
C LEU A 73 14.42 11.96 9.35
N PRO A 74 13.62 12.07 10.43
CA PRO A 74 14.12 11.93 11.81
C PRO A 74 14.56 10.49 12.15
N PRO A 75 15.25 10.24 13.28
CA PRO A 75 15.55 8.87 13.71
C PRO A 75 14.28 8.04 13.91
N ALA A 76 14.13 6.97 13.14
CA ALA A 76 13.06 6.01 13.30
C ALA A 76 13.50 4.65 12.76
N THR A 77 12.53 3.77 12.56
CA THR A 77 12.70 2.57 11.75
C THR A 77 12.04 2.84 10.42
N TYR A 78 12.74 2.65 9.31
CA TYR A 78 12.20 2.92 7.97
C TYR A 78 12.23 1.67 7.11
N ALA A 79 11.18 1.45 6.31
CA ALA A 79 11.26 0.57 5.14
C ALA A 79 11.62 1.42 3.92
N ILE A 80 12.65 1.00 3.21
CA ILE A 80 13.04 1.57 1.92
C ILE A 80 12.74 0.54 0.84
N VAL A 81 11.96 0.95 -0.15
CA VAL A 81 11.65 0.17 -1.37
C VAL A 81 12.32 0.85 -2.54
N GLU A 82 13.41 0.27 -3.05
CA GLU A 82 14.20 0.75 -4.18
C GLU A 82 13.90 -0.08 -5.43
N ILE A 83 13.68 0.61 -6.55
CA ILE A 83 13.34 0.02 -7.84
C ILE A 83 14.17 0.73 -8.91
N GLU A 84 14.93 -0.04 -9.68
CA GLU A 84 15.60 0.50 -10.86
C GLU A 84 14.61 0.66 -12.00
N VAL A 85 14.50 1.89 -12.50
CA VAL A 85 13.61 2.23 -13.61
C VAL A 85 14.44 2.56 -14.83
N ASP A 86 14.03 2.04 -15.98
CA ASP A 86 14.57 2.47 -17.27
C ASP A 86 13.82 3.74 -17.72
N PRO A 87 14.49 4.90 -17.78
CA PRO A 87 13.86 6.17 -18.13
C PRO A 87 13.50 6.27 -19.62
N ILE A 88 14.09 5.42 -20.48
CA ILE A 88 13.99 5.48 -21.95
C ILE A 88 13.07 4.36 -22.47
N THR A 89 12.26 3.74 -21.63
CA THR A 89 11.29 2.77 -22.14
C THR A 89 10.30 3.46 -23.08
N HIS A 90 10.38 3.12 -24.38
CA HIS A 90 9.38 3.43 -25.40
C HIS A 90 8.04 2.68 -25.19
N SER A 91 7.79 2.12 -24.00
CA SER A 91 6.55 1.44 -23.66
C SER A 91 5.41 2.43 -23.42
N ALA A 92 4.17 1.97 -23.65
CA ALA A 92 2.97 2.75 -23.38
C ALA A 92 2.79 3.12 -21.89
N GLU A 93 3.45 2.39 -20.98
CA GLU A 93 3.45 2.67 -19.55
C GLU A 93 4.77 3.31 -19.12
N PRO A 94 4.76 4.49 -18.47
CA PRO A 94 5.96 5.09 -17.90
C PRO A 94 6.53 4.18 -16.79
N GLY A 95 7.85 3.96 -16.78
CA GLY A 95 8.51 3.13 -15.77
C GLY A 95 8.24 3.57 -14.31
N THR A 96 7.92 4.86 -14.08
CA THR A 96 7.45 5.39 -12.79
C THR A 96 6.15 4.75 -12.31
N THR A 97 5.24 4.44 -13.23
CA THR A 97 3.95 3.81 -12.91
C THR A 97 4.17 2.38 -12.44
N THR A 98 5.04 1.63 -13.14
CA THR A 98 5.44 0.29 -12.74
C THR A 98 6.11 0.30 -11.37
N ALA A 99 7.00 1.28 -11.12
CA ALA A 99 7.66 1.42 -9.83
C ALA A 99 6.67 1.73 -8.70
N ALA A 100 5.78 2.71 -8.88
CA ALA A 100 4.75 3.05 -7.90
C ALA A 100 3.79 1.88 -7.60
N LEU A 101 3.42 1.08 -8.61
CA LEU A 101 2.63 -0.13 -8.40
C LEU A 101 3.38 -1.17 -7.55
N ARG A 102 4.69 -1.31 -7.78
CA ARG A 102 5.53 -2.24 -7.03
C ARG A 102 5.75 -1.78 -5.59
N VAL A 103 5.93 -0.47 -5.36
CA VAL A 103 5.93 0.14 -4.03
C VAL A 103 4.61 -0.18 -3.31
N ALA A 104 3.48 0.01 -3.97
CA ALA A 104 2.17 -0.28 -3.40
C ALA A 104 1.99 -1.77 -3.06
N GLU A 105 2.50 -2.70 -3.87
CA GLU A 105 2.51 -4.14 -3.55
C GLU A 105 3.23 -4.39 -2.21
N VAL A 106 4.47 -3.88 -2.07
CA VAL A 106 5.30 -4.12 -0.88
C VAL A 106 4.66 -3.52 0.36
N ALA A 107 4.27 -2.25 0.30
CA ALA A 107 3.62 -1.57 1.41
C ALA A 107 2.27 -2.23 1.77
N CYS A 108 1.55 -2.78 0.79
CA CYS A 108 0.32 -3.51 1.06
C CYS A 108 0.61 -4.83 1.78
N VAL A 109 1.60 -5.61 1.35
CA VAL A 109 1.99 -6.86 2.03
C VAL A 109 2.38 -6.60 3.48
N MET A 110 3.18 -5.56 3.72
CA MET A 110 3.54 -5.13 5.08
C MET A 110 2.28 -4.83 5.92
N GLU A 111 1.36 -4.01 5.39
CA GLU A 111 0.12 -3.64 6.07
C GLU A 111 -0.84 -4.82 6.31
N LEU A 112 -0.87 -5.80 5.40
CA LEU A 112 -1.70 -6.98 5.53
C LEU A 112 -1.17 -7.91 6.62
N LEU A 113 0.16 -8.09 6.73
CA LEU A 113 0.78 -8.90 7.78
C LEU A 113 0.72 -8.22 9.14
N TYR A 114 1.00 -6.91 9.16
CA TYR A 114 1.11 -6.11 10.37
C TYR A 114 0.36 -4.80 10.19
N ARG A 115 -0.84 -4.74 10.75
CA ARG A 115 -1.68 -3.56 10.69
C ARG A 115 -0.97 -2.33 11.25
N GLY A 116 -0.92 -1.26 10.46
CA GLY A 116 -0.31 0.02 10.82
C GLY A 116 1.22 0.02 10.79
N ILE A 117 1.86 -1.07 10.35
CA ILE A 117 3.33 -1.13 10.32
C ILE A 117 3.94 -0.06 9.42
N ALA A 118 3.30 0.28 8.29
CA ALA A 118 3.78 1.24 7.30
C ALA A 118 2.71 2.31 7.04
N ASN A 119 2.28 3.01 8.10
CA ASN A 119 1.19 3.97 8.06
C ASN A 119 1.58 5.34 7.47
N GLN A 120 2.87 5.71 7.52
CA GLN A 120 3.36 7.01 7.05
C GLN A 120 4.36 6.83 5.92
N LYS A 121 3.99 7.31 4.72
CA LYS A 121 4.90 7.41 3.57
C LYS A 121 5.56 8.78 3.58
N GLU A 122 6.87 8.80 3.78
CA GLU A 122 7.64 10.04 3.91
C GLU A 122 8.16 10.54 2.56
N PHE A 123 8.44 9.60 1.64
CA PHE A 123 8.97 9.92 0.33
C PHE A 123 8.54 8.88 -0.72
N GLU A 124 8.36 9.33 -1.96
CA GLU A 124 8.22 8.47 -3.15
C GLU A 124 8.66 9.26 -4.41
N GLY A 125 9.68 8.76 -5.11
CA GLY A 125 10.22 9.45 -6.29
C GLY A 125 11.57 8.92 -6.77
N PHE A 126 12.13 9.58 -7.80
CA PHE A 126 13.49 9.30 -8.27
C PHE A 126 14.53 9.84 -7.29
N VAL A 127 15.61 9.09 -7.07
CA VAL A 127 16.72 9.49 -6.19
C VAL A 127 18.03 9.62 -6.98
N SER A 128 18.96 10.47 -6.53
CA SER A 128 20.32 10.50 -7.07
C SER A 128 21.13 9.34 -6.47
N SER A 129 22.04 8.74 -7.24
CA SER A 129 22.68 7.46 -6.88
C SER A 129 23.72 7.53 -5.75
N ASP A 130 24.03 8.72 -5.22
CA ASP A 130 25.33 8.96 -4.56
C ASP A 130 25.28 9.56 -3.11
N SER A 131 24.12 9.80 -2.48
CA SER A 131 24.06 10.56 -1.21
C SER A 131 23.72 9.72 0.04
N MET A 132 24.58 9.85 1.07
CA MET A 132 24.45 9.29 2.44
C MET A 132 23.56 10.13 3.38
N TYR A 133 23.06 9.48 4.45
CA TYR A 133 21.96 9.88 5.35
C TYR A 133 22.35 10.79 6.56
N ALA A 134 21.57 11.85 6.86
CA ALA A 134 21.54 12.61 8.15
C ALA A 134 20.27 13.51 8.36
N THR A 135 20.17 14.25 9.48
CA THR A 135 19.02 14.48 10.44
C THR A 135 18.10 15.74 10.33
N SER A 136 16.79 15.66 10.72
CA SER A 136 15.99 16.54 11.66
C SER A 136 14.43 16.38 11.47
N TRP A 137 13.48 17.19 12.01
CA TRP A 137 12.71 17.11 13.28
C TRP A 137 11.18 16.80 13.07
N GLU A 138 10.45 16.44 14.14
CA GLU A 138 9.22 15.59 14.16
C GLU A 138 7.82 16.24 13.99
N GLY A 139 6.88 15.45 13.45
CA GLY A 139 5.42 15.61 13.54
C GLY A 139 4.73 14.50 14.37
N PRO A 140 3.41 14.57 14.60
CA PRO A 140 2.69 13.70 15.55
C PRO A 140 2.63 12.23 15.11
N LEU A 141 2.83 11.32 16.06
CA LEU A 141 3.02 9.88 15.84
C LEU A 141 1.77 9.07 16.24
N GLU A 142 1.22 8.27 15.32
CA GLU A 142 0.16 7.30 15.65
C GLU A 142 0.80 6.04 16.22
N LEU A 143 0.60 5.78 17.52
CA LEU A 143 1.19 4.64 18.22
C LEU A 143 0.29 3.40 18.06
N VAL A 144 0.72 2.42 17.29
CA VAL A 144 0.11 1.08 17.25
C VAL A 144 0.93 0.14 18.13
N ALA A 145 0.32 -0.43 19.17
CA ALA A 145 0.96 -1.44 20.00
C ALA A 145 1.04 -2.76 19.22
N LEU A 146 2.20 -3.05 18.64
CA LEU A 146 2.52 -4.36 18.06
C LEU A 146 3.11 -5.28 19.14
N PRO A 147 2.86 -6.60 19.08
CA PRO A 147 3.55 -7.55 19.95
C PRO A 147 5.07 -7.40 19.78
N HIS A 148 5.81 -7.42 20.89
CA HIS A 148 7.26 -7.26 20.85
C HIS A 148 7.90 -8.48 20.15
N ARG A 149 8.28 -8.29 18.89
CA ARG A 149 8.97 -9.29 18.06
C ARG A 149 10.26 -8.67 17.50
N PRO A 150 11.32 -9.46 17.31
CA PRO A 150 12.52 -9.00 16.61
C PRO A 150 12.20 -8.51 15.20
N VAL A 151 12.87 -7.44 14.77
CA VAL A 151 12.67 -6.85 13.43
C VAL A 151 13.03 -7.85 12.33
N GLU A 152 14.01 -8.71 12.59
CA GLU A 152 14.48 -9.75 11.68
C GLU A 152 13.42 -10.82 11.43
N GLU A 153 12.62 -11.16 12.44
CA GLU A 153 11.52 -12.11 12.31
C GLU A 153 10.40 -11.52 11.43
N ILE A 154 10.04 -10.26 11.69
CA ILE A 154 9.06 -9.51 10.89
C ILE A 154 9.54 -9.39 9.44
N ALA A 155 10.81 -9.04 9.23
CA ALA A 155 11.43 -8.96 7.91
C ALA A 155 11.37 -10.30 7.17
N GLY A 156 11.66 -11.42 7.86
CA GLY A 156 11.57 -12.77 7.29
C GLY A 156 10.16 -13.15 6.83
N GLU A 157 9.12 -12.79 7.60
CA GLU A 157 7.73 -13.02 7.20
C GLU A 157 7.31 -12.17 6.00
N ILE A 158 7.73 -10.90 5.97
CA ILE A 158 7.50 -10.01 4.82
C ILE A 158 8.18 -10.59 3.58
N ALA A 159 9.44 -11.02 3.70
CA ALA A 159 10.20 -11.64 2.61
C ALA A 159 9.50 -12.88 2.07
N GLN A 160 9.00 -13.76 2.96
CA GLN A 160 8.25 -14.93 2.57
C GLN A 160 6.95 -14.56 1.84
N ALA A 161 6.19 -13.58 2.33
CA ALA A 161 4.97 -13.12 1.69
C ALA A 161 5.22 -12.50 0.31
N LEU A 162 6.30 -11.73 0.14
CA LEU A 162 6.71 -11.20 -1.15
C LEU A 162 7.12 -12.31 -2.12
N ALA A 163 7.80 -13.35 -1.65
CA ALA A 163 8.14 -14.52 -2.47
C ALA A 163 6.89 -15.29 -2.94
N ILE A 164 5.88 -15.45 -2.08
CA ILE A 164 4.58 -16.03 -2.46
C ILE A 164 3.91 -15.17 -3.54
N LEU A 165 3.92 -13.84 -3.37
CA LEU A 165 3.38 -12.89 -4.34
C LEU A 165 4.09 -12.96 -5.70
N GLU A 166 5.41 -13.11 -5.73
CA GLU A 166 6.19 -13.31 -6.97
C GLU A 166 5.79 -14.59 -7.72
N ALA A 167 5.46 -15.65 -6.98
CA ALA A 167 5.08 -16.94 -7.54
C ALA A 167 3.65 -16.98 -8.10
N LEU A 168 2.84 -15.93 -7.89
CA LEU A 168 1.48 -15.87 -8.45
C LEU A 168 1.51 -15.79 -9.97
N LYS A 169 0.52 -16.42 -10.60
CA LYS A 169 0.25 -16.23 -12.03
C LYS A 169 0.03 -14.75 -12.36
N ASN A 170 0.52 -14.32 -13.53
CA ASN A 170 0.46 -12.92 -13.98
C ASN A 170 -0.92 -12.27 -13.81
N GLU A 171 -2.01 -12.96 -14.13
CA GLU A 171 -3.36 -12.41 -13.96
C GLU A 171 -3.70 -12.08 -12.50
N LYS A 172 -3.48 -13.03 -11.58
CA LYS A 172 -3.73 -12.83 -10.14
C LYS A 172 -2.82 -11.75 -9.57
N ARG A 173 -1.56 -11.73 -10.00
CA ARG A 173 -0.59 -10.71 -9.57
C ARG A 173 -0.98 -9.31 -10.06
N SER A 174 -1.37 -9.17 -11.32
CA SER A 174 -1.88 -7.89 -11.85
C SER A 174 -3.13 -7.42 -11.11
N ARG A 175 -4.04 -8.33 -10.77
CA ARG A 175 -5.22 -8.02 -9.96
C ARG A 175 -4.83 -7.58 -8.55
N PHE A 176 -3.87 -8.28 -7.92
CA PHE A 176 -3.33 -7.88 -6.62
C PHE A 176 -2.67 -6.50 -6.69
N ARG A 177 -1.85 -6.20 -7.69
CA ARG A 177 -1.23 -4.87 -7.89
C ARG A 177 -2.26 -3.75 -7.89
N LEU A 178 -3.31 -3.92 -8.70
CA LEU A 178 -4.37 -2.92 -8.81
C LEU A 178 -5.11 -2.75 -7.49
N ALA A 179 -5.45 -3.85 -6.83
CA ALA A 179 -6.15 -3.84 -5.55
C ALA A 179 -5.27 -3.26 -4.41
N ALA A 180 -3.99 -3.63 -4.35
CA ALA A 180 -2.99 -3.12 -3.41
C ALA A 180 -2.82 -1.61 -3.54
N ARG A 181 -2.77 -1.08 -4.77
CA ARG A 181 -2.74 0.37 -5.03
C ARG A 181 -3.92 1.08 -4.37
N TRP A 182 -5.14 0.60 -4.57
CA TRP A 182 -6.32 1.21 -3.97
C TRP A 182 -6.35 1.04 -2.45
N PHE A 183 -5.97 -0.13 -1.95
CA PHE A 183 -5.89 -0.38 -0.52
C PHE A 183 -4.94 0.58 0.18
N ARG A 184 -3.74 0.79 -0.39
CA ARG A 184 -2.75 1.75 0.11
C ARG A 184 -3.22 3.19 0.06
N ARG A 185 -3.88 3.61 -1.02
CA ARG A 185 -4.51 4.94 -1.06
C ARG A 185 -5.56 5.12 0.03
N GLY A 186 -6.31 4.07 0.38
CA GLY A 186 -7.24 4.10 1.51
C GLY A 186 -6.56 4.21 2.86
N CYS A 187 -5.37 3.60 3.04
CA CYS A 187 -4.56 3.80 4.25
C CYS A 187 -4.01 5.22 4.37
N GLU A 188 -3.58 5.81 3.25
CA GLU A 188 -2.93 7.13 3.17
C GLU A 188 -3.92 8.30 3.15
N ALA A 189 -5.18 8.07 2.78
CA ALA A 189 -6.18 9.13 2.69
C ALA A 189 -6.49 9.76 4.05
N VAL A 190 -6.65 11.09 4.08
CA VAL A 190 -7.09 11.80 5.30
C VAL A 190 -8.62 11.77 5.40
N ASN A 191 -9.32 12.02 4.28
CA ASN A 191 -10.78 12.06 4.26
C ASN A 191 -11.39 10.65 4.43
N PRO A 192 -12.27 10.43 5.42
CA PRO A 192 -12.91 9.14 5.65
C PRO A 192 -13.80 8.66 4.47
N VAL A 193 -14.37 9.57 3.68
CA VAL A 193 -15.10 9.23 2.45
C VAL A 193 -14.16 8.62 1.40
N ASP A 194 -12.97 9.21 1.22
CA ASP A 194 -11.97 8.68 0.29
C ASP A 194 -11.49 7.29 0.73
N LYS A 195 -11.30 7.07 2.04
CA LYS A 195 -10.99 5.72 2.59
C LYS A 195 -12.05 4.70 2.18
N LEU A 196 -13.32 5.05 2.35
CA LEU A 196 -14.44 4.19 1.99
C LEU A 196 -14.42 3.85 0.50
N LEU A 197 -14.27 4.87 -0.36
CA LEU A 197 -14.26 4.66 -1.81
C LEU A 197 -13.07 3.81 -2.25
N PHE A 198 -11.86 4.10 -1.75
CA PHE A 198 -10.67 3.35 -2.13
C PHE A 198 -10.73 1.88 -1.67
N TRP A 199 -11.16 1.60 -0.44
CA TRP A 199 -11.33 0.22 0.02
C TRP A 199 -12.53 -0.49 -0.63
N TRP A 200 -13.56 0.24 -1.04
CA TRP A 200 -14.64 -0.32 -1.84
C TRP A 200 -14.14 -0.77 -3.22
N THR A 201 -13.32 0.06 -3.88
CA THR A 201 -12.69 -0.30 -5.16
C THR A 201 -11.85 -1.56 -5.07
N VAL A 202 -11.23 -1.84 -3.92
CA VAL A 202 -10.53 -3.13 -3.68
C VAL A 202 -11.49 -4.29 -3.89
N LEU A 203 -12.72 -4.22 -3.37
CA LEU A 203 -13.73 -5.28 -3.49
C LEU A 203 -14.27 -5.43 -4.92
N GLU A 204 -14.38 -4.32 -5.66
CA GLU A 204 -14.73 -4.32 -7.09
C GLU A 204 -13.63 -4.99 -7.92
N VAL A 205 -12.36 -4.73 -7.61
CA VAL A 205 -11.21 -5.40 -8.27
C VAL A 205 -11.13 -6.88 -7.87
N PHE A 206 -11.34 -7.19 -6.59
CA PHE A 206 -11.38 -8.55 -6.06
C PHE A 206 -12.15 -8.58 -4.71
N PRO A 207 -13.19 -9.42 -4.56
CA PRO A 207 -13.49 -10.60 -5.37
C PRO A 207 -14.51 -10.39 -6.51
N ALA A 208 -15.01 -9.17 -6.76
CA ALA A 208 -16.15 -8.93 -7.65
C ALA A 208 -15.80 -8.68 -9.14
N GLN A 209 -14.66 -9.18 -9.63
CA GLN A 209 -14.07 -8.85 -10.95
C GLN A 209 -14.94 -9.05 -12.21
N GLU A 210 -16.14 -9.61 -12.09
CA GLU A 210 -17.05 -9.94 -13.19
C GLU A 210 -18.51 -9.52 -12.93
N THR A 211 -18.76 -8.73 -11.88
CA THR A 211 -20.13 -8.39 -11.50
C THR A 211 -20.23 -7.08 -10.76
N THR A 212 -21.38 -6.42 -10.91
CA THR A 212 -21.74 -5.20 -10.19
C THR A 212 -22.36 -5.49 -8.81
N ASP A 213 -22.75 -6.74 -8.52
CA ASP A 213 -23.23 -7.16 -7.20
C ASP A 213 -22.05 -7.52 -6.28
N VAL A 214 -21.32 -6.47 -5.87
CA VAL A 214 -20.17 -6.57 -4.97
C VAL A 214 -20.56 -7.23 -3.65
N PRO A 215 -21.66 -6.84 -2.95
CA PRO A 215 -22.01 -7.46 -1.67
C PRO A 215 -22.21 -8.97 -1.76
N ARG A 216 -22.91 -9.47 -2.78
CA ARG A 216 -23.11 -10.91 -2.96
C ARG A 216 -21.81 -11.63 -3.25
N SER A 217 -20.95 -11.05 -4.09
CA SER A 217 -19.67 -11.65 -4.48
C SER A 217 -18.73 -11.77 -3.29
N VAL A 218 -18.65 -10.73 -2.47
CA VAL A 218 -17.86 -10.72 -1.24
C VAL A 218 -18.36 -11.78 -0.25
N VAL A 219 -19.67 -11.85 -0.02
CA VAL A 219 -20.26 -12.84 0.89
C VAL A 219 -19.99 -14.26 0.41
N ASN A 220 -20.22 -14.55 -0.88
CA ASN A 220 -19.97 -15.87 -1.45
C ASN A 220 -18.48 -16.24 -1.35
N PHE A 221 -17.59 -15.28 -1.63
CA PHE A 221 -16.15 -15.49 -1.54
C PHE A 221 -15.70 -15.80 -0.11
N LEU A 222 -16.09 -14.98 0.86
CA LEU A 222 -15.72 -15.19 2.26
C LEU A 222 -16.34 -16.46 2.85
N HIS A 223 -17.58 -16.78 2.49
CA HIS A 223 -18.22 -18.03 2.87
C HIS A 223 -17.43 -19.24 2.36
N ALA A 224 -17.05 -19.24 1.07
CA ALA A 224 -16.35 -20.36 0.47
C ALA A 224 -14.91 -20.55 1.00
N ASN A 225 -14.24 -19.49 1.45
CA ASN A 225 -12.81 -19.53 1.77
C ASN A 225 -12.45 -19.32 3.25
N VAL A 226 -13.33 -18.71 4.04
CA VAL A 226 -13.02 -18.30 5.43
C VAL A 226 -14.05 -18.84 6.42
N TYR A 227 -15.33 -18.73 6.10
CA TYR A 227 -16.45 -19.06 7.00
C TYR A 227 -17.43 -20.06 6.37
N PRO A 228 -16.98 -21.28 6.01
CA PRO A 228 -17.83 -22.27 5.33
C PRO A 228 -18.95 -22.85 6.23
N ASP A 229 -18.83 -22.65 7.53
CA ASP A 229 -19.74 -23.09 8.59
C ASP A 229 -20.83 -22.04 8.93
N VAL A 230 -20.68 -20.80 8.48
CA VAL A 230 -21.61 -19.70 8.77
C VAL A 230 -22.62 -19.56 7.64
N VAL A 231 -23.92 -19.49 7.93
CA VAL A 231 -24.94 -19.32 6.87
C VAL A 231 -24.71 -17.99 6.12
N PRO A 232 -24.75 -17.94 4.76
CA PRO A 232 -24.43 -16.74 4.00
C PRO A 232 -25.21 -15.48 4.38
N THR A 233 -26.47 -15.63 4.79
CA THR A 233 -27.31 -14.51 5.26
C THR A 233 -26.84 -13.96 6.62
N GLN A 234 -26.40 -14.84 7.53
CA GLN A 234 -25.81 -14.44 8.80
C GLN A 234 -24.46 -13.76 8.56
N LEU A 235 -23.62 -14.32 7.69
CA LEU A 235 -22.33 -13.72 7.31
C LEU A 235 -22.52 -12.31 6.73
N LYS A 236 -23.45 -12.14 5.77
CA LYS A 236 -23.79 -10.84 5.18
C LYS A 236 -24.19 -9.81 6.24
N SER A 237 -24.98 -10.23 7.23
CA SER A 237 -25.43 -9.36 8.33
C SER A 237 -24.27 -9.00 9.25
N ALA A 238 -23.45 -9.99 9.64
CA ALA A 238 -22.34 -9.84 10.56
C ALA A 238 -21.27 -8.86 10.05
N ILE A 239 -20.84 -9.01 8.79
CA ILE A 239 -19.82 -8.12 8.20
C ILE A 239 -20.39 -6.75 7.77
N GLY A 240 -21.71 -6.55 7.85
CA GLY A 240 -22.35 -5.25 7.58
C GLY A 240 -22.28 -4.77 6.13
N ILE A 241 -21.89 -5.61 5.16
CA ILE A 241 -21.59 -5.19 3.79
C ILE A 241 -22.77 -4.53 3.07
N GLY A 242 -24.01 -4.90 3.41
CA GLY A 242 -25.21 -4.25 2.87
C GLY A 242 -25.36 -2.79 3.32
N ARG A 243 -25.02 -2.47 4.58
CA ARG A 243 -25.05 -1.09 5.09
C ARG A 243 -23.94 -0.25 4.45
N ILE A 244 -22.75 -0.83 4.33
CA ILE A 244 -21.60 -0.20 3.65
C ILE A 244 -21.95 0.13 2.20
N PHE A 245 -22.58 -0.79 1.47
CA PHE A 245 -23.08 -0.55 0.12
C PHE A 245 -24.08 0.62 0.05
N GLY A 246 -25.05 0.66 0.98
CA GLY A 246 -25.99 1.78 1.07
C GLY A 246 -25.30 3.13 1.32
N THR A 247 -24.30 3.16 2.20
CA THR A 247 -23.48 4.37 2.44
C THR A 247 -22.68 4.77 1.19
N ARG A 248 -22.03 3.82 0.51
CA ARG A 248 -21.34 4.08 -0.77
C ARG A 248 -22.30 4.66 -1.81
N SER A 249 -23.52 4.12 -1.91
CA SER A 249 -24.54 4.62 -2.82
C SER A 249 -24.86 6.09 -2.55
N ARG A 250 -25.06 6.47 -1.29
CA ARG A 250 -25.31 7.87 -0.91
C ARG A 250 -24.13 8.80 -1.22
N ILE A 251 -22.90 8.34 -1.00
CA ILE A 251 -21.70 9.11 -1.36
C ILE A 251 -21.65 9.38 -2.86
N VAL A 252 -21.79 8.34 -3.68
CA VAL A 252 -21.60 8.44 -5.13
C VAL A 252 -22.78 9.10 -5.84
N HIS A 253 -24.01 8.81 -5.41
CA HIS A 253 -25.22 9.25 -6.11
C HIS A 253 -25.87 10.49 -5.49
N ASP A 254 -25.74 10.70 -4.18
CA ASP A 254 -26.31 11.86 -3.48
C ASP A 254 -25.26 12.93 -3.14
N GLY A 255 -23.98 12.70 -3.47
CA GLY A 255 -22.90 13.68 -3.35
C GLY A 255 -22.41 13.95 -1.93
N LEU A 256 -22.46 12.95 -1.03
CA LEU A 256 -21.95 13.10 0.33
C LEU A 256 -20.41 13.16 0.35
N ALA A 257 -19.85 14.37 0.36
CA ALA A 257 -18.40 14.61 0.31
C ALA A 257 -17.71 14.62 1.70
N PHE A 258 -18.47 14.84 2.77
CA PHE A 258 -17.94 14.97 4.14
C PHE A 258 -18.78 14.18 5.13
N VAL A 259 -18.10 13.51 6.05
CA VAL A 259 -18.72 12.83 7.18
C VAL A 259 -18.06 13.35 8.45
N SER A 260 -18.85 13.65 9.47
CA SER A 260 -18.36 14.13 10.75
C SER A 260 -17.45 13.08 11.41
N ASP A 261 -16.35 13.54 12.04
CA ASP A 261 -15.51 12.67 12.87
C ASP A 261 -16.26 12.09 14.08
N LEU A 262 -17.42 12.63 14.44
CA LEU A 262 -18.26 12.10 15.52
C LEU A 262 -19.24 11.01 15.04
N ASP A 263 -19.26 10.69 13.75
CA ASP A 263 -20.09 9.62 13.20
C ASP A 263 -19.49 8.24 13.51
N PHE A 264 -19.87 7.69 14.67
CA PHE A 264 -19.42 6.37 15.13
C PHE A 264 -19.88 5.24 14.21
N GLU A 265 -21.03 5.37 13.55
CA GLU A 265 -21.54 4.35 12.64
C GLU A 265 -20.68 4.29 11.38
N PHE A 266 -20.38 5.45 10.77
CA PHE A 266 -19.50 5.52 9.61
C PHE A 266 -18.09 5.00 9.94
N LYS A 267 -17.55 5.35 11.11
CA LYS A 267 -16.25 4.83 11.57
C LYS A 267 -16.27 3.30 11.76
N ALA A 268 -17.38 2.73 12.25
CA ALA A 268 -17.54 1.29 12.36
C ALA A 268 -17.60 0.62 10.97
N GLN A 269 -18.35 1.21 10.04
CA GLN A 269 -18.44 0.76 8.64
C GLN A 269 -17.07 0.80 7.95
N LEU A 270 -16.27 1.84 8.18
CA LEU A 270 -14.89 1.93 7.67
C LEU A 270 -13.99 0.81 8.20
N ARG A 271 -14.03 0.54 9.52
CA ARG A 271 -13.24 -0.55 10.11
C ARG A 271 -13.64 -1.91 9.53
N GLN A 272 -14.94 -2.15 9.38
CA GLN A 272 -15.47 -3.37 8.74
C GLN A 272 -15.02 -3.48 7.29
N LEU A 273 -15.21 -2.43 6.48
CA LEU A 273 -14.81 -2.43 5.08
C LEU A 273 -13.32 -2.70 4.91
N ARG A 274 -12.47 -2.06 5.74
CA ARG A 274 -11.03 -2.31 5.74
C ARG A 274 -10.72 -3.77 6.05
N ALA A 275 -11.34 -4.36 7.07
CA ALA A 275 -11.13 -5.77 7.44
C ALA A 275 -11.56 -6.72 6.33
N ILE A 276 -12.69 -6.45 5.66
CA ILE A 276 -13.16 -7.21 4.49
C ILE A 276 -12.13 -7.12 3.36
N ALA A 277 -11.71 -5.90 2.99
CA ALA A 277 -10.75 -5.68 1.92
C ALA A 277 -9.40 -6.34 2.20
N ALA A 278 -8.88 -6.21 3.43
CA ALA A 278 -7.64 -6.83 3.87
C ALA A 278 -7.71 -8.36 3.80
N THR A 279 -8.80 -8.96 4.30
CA THR A 279 -9.00 -10.41 4.26
C THR A 279 -9.04 -10.93 2.82
N CYS A 280 -9.78 -10.25 1.94
CA CYS A 280 -9.84 -10.60 0.53
C CYS A 280 -8.46 -10.50 -0.15
N LEU A 281 -7.70 -9.44 0.15
CA LEU A 281 -6.35 -9.25 -0.38
C LEU A 281 -5.37 -10.31 0.11
N ARG A 282 -5.43 -10.68 1.40
CA ARG A 282 -4.60 -11.76 1.97
C ARG A 282 -4.81 -13.06 1.21
N LEU A 283 -6.07 -13.45 0.99
CA LEU A 283 -6.40 -14.64 0.22
C LEU A 283 -5.98 -14.52 -1.25
N LEU A 284 -6.09 -13.34 -1.86
CA LEU A 284 -5.66 -13.11 -3.24
C LEU A 284 -4.15 -13.32 -3.42
N CYS A 285 -3.34 -12.89 -2.45
CA CYS A 285 -1.89 -13.11 -2.45
C CYS A 285 -1.43 -14.42 -1.80
N GLY A 286 -2.35 -15.33 -1.45
CA GLY A 286 -2.01 -16.64 -0.90
C GLY A 286 -1.60 -16.63 0.58
N LEU A 287 -1.83 -15.53 1.29
CA LEU A 287 -1.69 -15.45 2.74
C LEU A 287 -2.92 -16.04 3.45
N PRO A 288 -2.79 -16.49 4.70
CA PRO A 288 -3.94 -16.89 5.54
C PRO A 288 -4.92 -15.71 5.69
N ALA A 289 -6.22 -15.97 5.87
CA ALA A 289 -7.25 -14.93 5.96
C ALA A 289 -7.00 -13.83 7.01
N GLY A 290 -6.28 -14.15 8.10
CA GLY A 290 -6.15 -13.27 9.26
C GLY A 290 -7.35 -13.41 10.21
N ASP A 291 -7.39 -12.59 11.25
CA ASP A 291 -8.40 -12.62 12.32
C ASP A 291 -9.20 -11.31 12.46
N ASP A 292 -8.89 -10.28 11.66
CA ASP A 292 -9.56 -8.97 11.69
C ASP A 292 -11.10 -9.07 11.57
N LEU A 293 -11.59 -10.01 10.77
CA LEU A 293 -13.03 -10.22 10.56
C LEU A 293 -13.72 -11.05 11.65
N ASP A 294 -12.97 -11.82 12.43
CA ASP A 294 -13.55 -12.69 13.46
C ASP A 294 -14.27 -11.88 14.54
N LEU A 295 -13.81 -10.64 14.79
CA LEU A 295 -14.48 -9.67 15.66
C LEU A 295 -15.91 -9.35 15.24
N TYR A 296 -16.28 -9.57 13.98
CA TYR A 296 -17.64 -9.29 13.50
C TYR A 296 -18.47 -10.57 13.35
N VAL A 297 -17.83 -11.67 12.96
CA VAL A 297 -18.50 -12.93 12.62
C VAL A 297 -18.66 -13.84 13.84
N ARG A 298 -17.64 -13.95 14.69
CA ARG A 298 -17.58 -14.93 15.79
C ARG A 298 -17.97 -14.37 17.17
N LEU A 299 -18.22 -13.07 17.28
CA LEU A 299 -18.72 -12.46 18.52
C LEU A 299 -20.22 -12.69 18.77
N VAL A 300 -20.95 -13.38 17.88
CA VAL A 300 -22.38 -13.63 18.06
C VAL A 300 -22.67 -14.75 19.08
N ASP A 301 -21.67 -15.55 19.46
CA ASP A 301 -21.82 -16.69 20.37
C ASP A 301 -21.18 -16.51 21.76
N LYS A 302 -20.78 -15.29 22.14
CA LYS A 302 -20.30 -14.94 23.49
C LYS A 302 -21.20 -13.89 24.14
#